data_AF-A0A3S1ELJ5-F1
#
_entry.id   AF-A0A3S1ELJ5-F1
#
_cell.length_a   1.000
_cell.length_b   1.000
_cell.length_c   1.000
_cell.angle_alpha   90.00
_cell.angle_beta   90.00
_cell.angle_gamma   90.00
#
_symmetry.space_group_name_H-M   'P 1'
#
loop_
_entity.id
_entity.type
_entity.pdbx_description
1 polymer ?
#
loop_
_entity_poly.entity_id
_entity_poly.type
_entity_poly.pdbx_seq_one_letter_code
_entity_poly.pdbx_strand_id
1 'polypeptide(L)' 'MDIDALVKRINELAHKNKETGLTEEEQTERAQLREEYLKNIRRNFRQQLDTIEVVDK' A
#
# COMPACT_ATOMS: atom_id res chain seq x y z
N MET A 1 0.06 6.12 12.39
CA MET A 1 -0.52 6.07 11.03
C MET A 1 -1.07 4.68 10.85
N ASP A 2 -2.40 4.55 10.82
CA ASP A 2 -3.04 3.25 10.70
C ASP A 2 -2.97 2.81 9.24
N ILE A 3 -2.06 1.86 8.96
CA ILE A 3 -1.91 1.24 7.64
C ILE A 3 -3.26 0.65 7.20
N ASP A 4 -4.07 0.17 8.14
CA ASP A 4 -5.41 -0.36 7.89
C ASP A 4 -6.37 0.70 7.33
N ALA A 5 -6.32 1.94 7.83
CA ALA A 5 -7.13 3.03 7.31
C ALA A 5 -6.72 3.42 5.88
N LEU A 6 -5.40 3.43 5.62
CA LEU A 6 -4.82 3.65 4.29
C LEU A 6 -5.28 2.60 3.27
N VAL A 7 -5.19 1.33 3.64
CA VAL A 7 -5.60 0.20 2.79
C VAL A 7 -7.11 0.23 2.55
N LYS A 8 -7.90 0.53 3.59
CA LYS A 8 -9.36 0.66 3.45
C LYS A 8 -9.72 1.74 2.42
N ARG A 9 -9.09 2.91 2.49
CA ARG A 9 -9.31 4.00 1.54
C ARG A 9 -8.92 3.63 0.11
N ILE A 10 -7.78 2.96 -0.07
CA ILE A 10 -7.34 2.45 -1.38
C ILE A 10 -8.37 1.48 -1.97
N ASN A 11 -8.93 0.59 -1.13
CA ASN A 11 -9.96 -0.36 -1.55
C ASN A 11 -11.28 0.32 -1.90
N GLU A 12 -11.70 1.34 -1.14
CA GLU A 12 -12.88 2.16 -1.48
C GLU A 12 -12.73 2.81 -2.86
N LEU A 13 -11.57 3.43 -3.13
CA LEU A 13 -11.28 4.02 -4.44
C LEU A 13 -11.21 2.96 -5.55
N ALA A 14 -10.69 1.77 -5.26
CA ALA A 14 -10.65 0.68 -6.23
C ALA A 14 -12.05 0.14 -6.57
N HIS A 15 -12.93 0.03 -5.57
CA HIS A 15 -14.33 -0.35 -5.77
C HIS A 15 -15.07 0.71 -6.60
N LYS A 16 -14.92 1.99 -6.25
CA LYS A 16 -15.51 3.09 -7.01
C LYS A 16 -15.04 3.10 -8.46
N ASN A 17 -13.74 2.89 -8.70
CA ASN A 17 -13.18 2.78 -10.05
C ASN A 17 -13.83 1.66 -10.89
N LYS A 18 -14.18 0.55 -10.23
CA LYS A 18 -14.76 -0.62 -10.90
C LYS A 18 -16.24 -0.40 -11.25
N GLU A 19 -16.98 0.35 -10.42
CA GLU A 19 -18.40 0.59 -10.63
C GLU A 19 -18.67 1.78 -11.56
N THR A 20 -18.06 2.94 -11.26
CA THR A 20 -18.40 4.22 -11.90
C THR A 20 -17.22 4.91 -12.57
N GLY A 21 -15.99 4.44 -12.29
CA GLY A 21 -14.75 5.08 -12.74
C GLY A 21 -14.24 6.13 -11.73
N LEU A 22 -12.94 6.39 -11.75
CA LEU A 22 -12.31 7.41 -10.90
C LEU A 22 -12.20 8.75 -11.63
N THR A 23 -12.44 9.84 -10.89
CA THR A 23 -12.06 11.17 -11.35
C THR A 23 -10.53 11.34 -11.32
N GLU A 24 -9.99 12.35 -12.02
CA GLU A 24 -8.54 12.62 -12.04
C GLU A 24 -7.98 12.91 -10.64
N GLU A 25 -8.75 13.60 -9.80
CA GLU A 25 -8.41 13.88 -8.41
C GLU A 25 -8.29 12.58 -7.59
N GLU A 26 -9.25 11.68 -7.74
CA GLU A 26 -9.26 10.40 -7.03
C GLU A 26 -8.18 9.43 -7.53
N GLN A 27 -7.82 9.50 -8.82
CA GLN A 27 -6.67 8.76 -9.35
C GLN A 27 -5.36 9.26 -8.72
N THR A 28 -5.24 10.57 -8.54
CA THR A 28 -4.08 11.19 -7.89
C THR A 28 -4.01 10.82 -6.41
N GLU A 29 -5.14 10.89 -5.70
CA GLU A 29 -5.27 10.44 -4.30
C GLU A 29 -4.85 8.96 -4.19
N ARG A 30 -5.40 8.08 -5.05
CA ARG A 30 -5.06 6.65 -5.05
C ARG A 30 -3.58 6.41 -5.29
N ALA A 31 -2.94 7.17 -6.18
CA ALA A 31 -1.51 7.05 -6.47
C ALA A 31 -0.66 7.43 -5.25
N GLN A 32 -0.97 8.56 -4.60
CA GLN A 32 -0.29 9.01 -3.39
C GLN A 32 -0.42 8.00 -2.25
N LEU A 33 -1.64 7.51 -1.98
CA LEU A 33 -1.91 6.51 -0.95
C LEU A 33 -1.15 5.20 -1.22
N ARG A 34 -1.05 4.78 -2.49
CA ARG A 34 -0.27 3.59 -2.88
C ARG A 34 1.23 3.77 -2.65
N GLU A 35 1.76 4.95 -2.94
CA GLU A 35 3.18 5.24 -2.73
C GLU A 35 3.53 5.17 -1.23
N GLU A 36 2.69 5.77 -0.39
CA GLU A 36 2.86 5.73 1.07
C GLU A 36 2.77 4.30 1.61
N TYR A 37 1.80 3.51 1.14
CA TYR A 37 1.68 2.10 1.47
C TYR A 37 2.92 1.29 1.08
N LEU A 38 3.40 1.46 -0.16
CA LEU A 38 4.60 0.77 -0.65
C LEU A 38 5.85 1.16 0.13
N LYS A 39 6.00 2.42 0.52
CA LYS A 39 7.13 2.89 1.33
C LYS A 39 7.15 2.20 2.70
N ASN A 40 5.99 2.09 3.33
CA ASN A 40 5.84 1.40 4.62
C ASN A 40 6.09 -0.10 4.48
N ILE A 41 5.55 -0.74 3.43
CA ILE A 41 5.80 -2.16 3.15
C ILE A 41 7.28 -2.41 2.87
N ARG A 42 7.95 -1.61 2.03
CA ARG A 42 9.38 -1.79 1.74
C ARG A 42 10.24 -1.68 2.99
N ARG A 43 9.90 -0.76 3.90
CA ARG A 43 10.58 -0.62 5.18
C ARG A 43 10.40 -1.87 6.04
N ASN A 44 9.17 -2.36 6.18
CA ASN A 44 8.88 -3.56 6.95
C ASN A 44 9.52 -4.81 6.34
N PHE A 45 9.46 -4.95 5.01
CA PHE A 45 10.05 -6.06 4.29
C PHE A 45 11.57 -6.10 4.41
N ARG A 46 12.25 -4.95 4.34
CA ARG A 46 13.69 -4.88 4.58
C ARG A 46 14.05 -5.35 5.99
N GLN A 47 13.29 -4.93 7.00
CA GLN A 47 13.48 -5.38 8.37
C GLN A 47 13.26 -6.90 8.51
N GLN A 48 12.28 -7.47 7.79
CA GLN A 48 12.09 -8.92 7.75
C GLN A 48 13.28 -9.63 7.10
N LEU A 49 13.79 -9.13 5.97
CA LEU A 49 14.97 -9.69 5.29
C LEU A 49 16.22 -9.63 6.15
N ASP A 50 16.45 -8.54 6.87
CA ASP A 50 17.58 -8.41 7.80
C ASP A 50 17.51 -9.40 8.97
N THR A 51 16.32 -9.95 9.26
CA THR A 51 16.09 -10.97 10.29
C THR A 51 16.25 -12.40 9.74
N ILE A 52 16.38 -12.58 8.42
CA ILE A 52 16.59 -13.91 7.84
C ILE A 52 18.05 -14.32 8.08
N GLU A 53 18.28 -15.15 9.09
CA GLU A 53 19.53 -15.88 9.23
C GLU A 53 19.56 -17.07 8.26
N VAL A 54 20.58 -17.11 7.40
CA VAL A 54 20.89 -18.29 6.59
C VAL A 54 21.51 -19.33 7.51
N VAL A 55 20.72 -20.34 7.88
CA VAL A 55 21.21 -21.50 8.63
C VAL A 55 21.84 -22.46 7.63
N ASP A 56 23.15 -22.32 7.40
CA ASP A 56 23.93 -23.33 6.69
C ASP A 56 24.22 -24.50 7.65
N LYS A 57 24.05 -25.72 7.16
CA LYS A 57 24.11 -26.96 7.95
C LYS A 57 25.45 -27.67 7.81
#